data_AF-A0A9Q0X3J4-F1
#
_entry.id   AF-A0A9Q0X3J4-F1
#
_cell.length_a   1.000
_cell.length_b   1.000
_cell.length_c   1.000
_cell.angle_alpha   90.00
_cell.angle_beta   90.00
_cell.angle_gamma   90.00
#
_symmetry.space_group_name_H-M   'P 1'
#
loop_
_entity.id
_entity.type
_entity.pdbx_description
1 polymer ?
#
loop_
_entity_poly.entity_id
_entity_poly.type
_entity_poly.pdbx_seq_one_letter_code
_entity_poly.pdbx_strand_id
1 'polypeptide(L)'
;MGESGVPTIDLQEFPGQKLRRACEEWGCFRLVNHNISLTLMADMKRVVRSLLDLPFDVKKRNLDVIAGSGYMAPSQANPLYEALGLYDMGSSQAVETFCSQLDASPYQREVIEMYAKAIHGVAKDVARKLAESLGLSGDYFESWACQFRINKYNFTPETIGSSGVQIHTDSGFLTILQDDENVGGLEVMNPSGVYVAVDPVPGTLLINLGDIATVWSNGRFRNVQHRVQCKEATIRISIASFLLAGGEEVEAPPELVDSEHPRLYVPFTYEDYRKLRLATKLQAGEALELKRIES
;
A
#
# COMPACT_ATOMS: atom_id res chain seq x y z
N MET A 1 -3.40 14.30 -26.40
CA MET A 1 -3.47 15.14 -25.19
C MET A 1 -3.57 14.18 -24.02
N GLY A 2 -2.47 13.96 -23.29
CA GLY A 2 -2.47 13.02 -22.17
C GLY A 2 -3.27 13.59 -21.00
N GLU A 3 -4.03 12.75 -20.31
CA GLU A 3 -4.71 13.11 -19.07
C GLU A 3 -3.68 13.71 -18.09
N SER A 4 -3.90 14.93 -17.60
CA SER A 4 -2.95 15.69 -16.79
C SER A 4 -2.91 15.27 -15.32
N GLY A 5 -3.40 14.06 -14.99
CA GLY A 5 -3.57 13.58 -13.61
C GLY A 5 -3.46 12.07 -13.51
N VAL A 6 -3.49 11.57 -12.28
CA VAL A 6 -3.40 10.13 -11.98
C VAL A 6 -4.47 9.35 -12.76
N PRO A 7 -4.10 8.32 -13.54
CA PRO A 7 -5.05 7.55 -14.35
C PRO A 7 -6.17 6.95 -13.50
N THR A 8 -7.37 6.80 -14.06
CA THR A 8 -8.48 6.09 -13.41
C THR A 8 -8.78 4.77 -14.12
N ILE A 9 -8.78 3.68 -13.36
CA ILE A 9 -9.08 2.32 -13.81
C ILE A 9 -10.39 1.86 -13.17
N ASP A 10 -11.31 1.41 -14.00
CA ASP A 10 -12.48 0.67 -13.57
C ASP A 10 -12.08 -0.79 -13.33
N LEU A 11 -12.42 -1.38 -12.18
CA LEU A 11 -12.07 -2.78 -11.91
C LEU A 11 -12.95 -3.78 -12.67
N GLN A 12 -14.21 -3.41 -12.95
CA GLN A 12 -15.21 -4.28 -13.58
C GLN A 12 -15.06 -4.30 -15.09
N GLU A 13 -14.71 -3.16 -15.68
CA GLU A 13 -14.23 -3.14 -17.06
C GLU A 13 -12.77 -3.56 -17.03
N PHE A 14 -12.35 -4.60 -17.77
CA PHE A 14 -10.94 -5.01 -17.80
C PHE A 14 -10.23 -4.50 -19.07
N PRO A 15 -9.92 -3.19 -19.19
CA PRO A 15 -9.09 -2.71 -20.28
C PRO A 15 -7.63 -3.00 -19.94
N GLY A 16 -7.18 -4.25 -20.11
CA GLY A 16 -5.82 -4.69 -19.78
C GLY A 16 -4.73 -3.74 -20.31
N GLN A 17 -4.94 -3.15 -21.49
CA GLN A 17 -4.02 -2.15 -22.05
C GLN A 17 -3.98 -0.83 -21.26
N LYS A 18 -5.13 -0.31 -20.79
CA LYS A 18 -5.18 0.93 -20.00
C LYS A 18 -4.56 0.72 -18.62
N LEU A 19 -4.86 -0.42 -17.98
CA LEU A 19 -4.24 -0.82 -16.71
C LEU A 19 -2.72 -0.91 -16.88
N ARG A 20 -2.25 -1.67 -17.87
CA ARG A 20 -0.82 -1.84 -18.15
C ARG A 20 -0.13 -0.50 -18.36
N ARG A 21 -0.69 0.40 -19.18
CA ARG A 21 -0.12 1.74 -19.39
C ARG A 21 -0.03 2.55 -18.11
N ALA A 22 -1.05 2.53 -17.26
CA ALA A 22 -0.98 3.21 -15.97
C ALA A 22 0.16 2.65 -15.09
N CYS A 23 0.39 1.35 -15.11
CA CYS A 23 1.46 0.69 -14.35
C CYS A 23 2.86 0.95 -14.93
N GLU A 24 3.01 0.97 -16.26
CA GLU A 24 4.29 1.21 -16.94
C GLU A 24 4.69 2.70 -16.88
N GLU A 25 3.74 3.62 -17.06
CA GLU A 25 4.03 5.05 -17.15
C GLU A 25 4.02 5.72 -15.77
N TRP A 26 2.98 5.48 -14.97
CA TRP A 26 2.78 6.16 -13.68
C TRP A 26 3.24 5.33 -12.49
N GLY A 27 3.00 4.02 -12.50
CA GLY A 27 3.16 3.20 -11.30
C GLY A 27 2.09 3.45 -10.24
N CYS A 28 1.07 4.25 -10.56
CA CYS A 28 -0.09 4.48 -9.71
C CYS A 28 -1.35 4.76 -10.53
N PHE A 29 -2.50 4.49 -9.94
CA PHE A 29 -3.80 4.79 -10.55
C PHE A 29 -4.90 4.79 -9.51
N ARG A 30 -5.97 5.55 -9.76
CA ARG A 30 -7.21 5.48 -9.01
C ARG A 30 -8.04 4.29 -9.48
N LEU A 31 -8.61 3.55 -8.54
CA LEU A 31 -9.47 2.40 -8.79
C LEU A 31 -10.92 2.75 -8.43
N VAL A 32 -11.83 2.49 -9.37
CA VAL A 32 -13.28 2.64 -9.19
C VAL A 32 -13.99 1.30 -9.43
N ASN A 33 -15.26 1.20 -9.04
CA ASN A 33 -16.08 0.00 -9.19
C ASN A 33 -15.42 -1.26 -8.57
N HIS A 34 -14.69 -1.09 -7.47
CA HIS A 34 -13.90 -2.12 -6.79
C HIS A 34 -14.73 -3.05 -5.88
N ASN A 35 -16.06 -3.02 -5.95
CA ASN A 35 -17.00 -3.89 -5.23
C ASN A 35 -16.96 -3.84 -3.69
N ILE A 36 -16.22 -2.92 -3.08
CA ILE A 36 -16.30 -2.66 -1.64
C ILE A 36 -17.47 -1.70 -1.40
N SER A 37 -18.38 -2.08 -0.50
CA SER A 37 -19.50 -1.23 -0.11
C SER A 37 -19.01 0.11 0.44
N LEU A 38 -19.57 1.21 -0.06
CA LEU A 38 -19.29 2.56 0.46
C LEU A 38 -19.63 2.67 1.95
N THR A 39 -20.66 1.95 2.41
CA THR A 39 -21.01 1.87 3.83
C THR A 39 -19.88 1.22 4.64
N LEU A 40 -19.33 0.09 4.16
CA LEU A 40 -18.22 -0.58 4.82
C LEU A 40 -16.95 0.29 4.85
N MET A 41 -16.67 1.01 3.76
CA MET A 41 -15.56 1.98 3.70
C MET A 41 -15.74 3.12 4.73
N ALA A 42 -16.96 3.65 4.86
CA ALA A 42 -17.27 4.71 5.82
C ALA A 42 -17.23 4.20 7.27
N ASP A 43 -17.77 3.02 7.54
CA ASP A 43 -17.76 2.41 8.86
C ASP A 43 -16.34 2.05 9.28
N MET A 44 -15.50 1.56 8.38
CA MET A 44 -14.10 1.33 8.66
C MET A 44 -13.39 2.62 9.08
N LYS A 45 -13.59 3.74 8.37
CA LYS A 45 -13.04 5.05 8.77
C LYS A 45 -13.54 5.50 10.15
N ARG A 46 -14.81 5.27 10.47
CA ARG A 46 -15.36 5.59 11.81
C ARG A 46 -14.74 4.73 12.90
N VAL A 47 -14.59 3.43 12.66
CA VAL A 47 -13.93 2.49 13.58
C VAL A 47 -12.49 2.92 13.82
N VAL A 48 -11.75 3.22 12.76
CA VAL A 48 -10.39 3.76 12.83
C VAL A 48 -10.30 5.00 13.73
N ARG A 49 -11.13 6.01 13.47
CA ARG A 49 -11.18 7.23 14.29
C ARG A 49 -11.45 6.88 15.74
N SER A 50 -12.47 6.09 16.00
CA SER A 50 -12.86 5.70 17.35
C SER A 50 -11.77 4.96 18.13
N LEU A 51 -10.90 4.19 17.46
CA LEU A 51 -9.80 3.48 18.12
C LEU A 51 -8.59 4.39 18.37
N LEU A 52 -8.24 5.26 17.41
CA LEU A 52 -7.05 6.12 17.51
C LEU A 52 -7.31 7.45 18.24
N ASP A 53 -8.57 7.81 18.48
CA ASP A 53 -8.98 8.93 19.33
C ASP A 53 -9.04 8.56 20.83
N LEU A 54 -8.89 7.27 21.18
CA LEU A 54 -8.84 6.84 22.57
C LEU A 54 -7.61 7.41 23.30
N PRO A 55 -7.68 7.58 24.64
CA PRO A 55 -6.51 7.92 25.44
C PRO A 55 -5.37 6.92 25.23
N PHE A 56 -4.13 7.42 25.30
CA PHE A 56 -2.93 6.59 25.11
C PHE A 56 -2.92 5.34 26.00
N ASP A 57 -3.39 5.45 27.26
CA ASP A 57 -3.45 4.33 28.20
C ASP A 57 -4.40 3.19 27.77
N VAL A 58 -5.37 3.48 26.90
CA VAL A 58 -6.24 2.47 26.29
C VAL A 58 -5.57 1.92 25.03
N LYS A 59 -5.05 2.80 24.15
CA LYS A 59 -4.38 2.39 22.91
C LYS A 59 -3.18 1.47 23.16
N LYS A 60 -2.40 1.71 24.22
CA LYS A 60 -1.23 0.91 24.57
C LYS A 60 -1.55 -0.54 24.96
N ARG A 61 -2.81 -0.86 25.27
CA ARG A 61 -3.25 -2.25 25.50
C ARG A 61 -3.22 -3.08 24.22
N ASN A 62 -3.25 -2.42 23.08
CA ASN A 62 -3.20 -3.03 21.76
C ASN A 62 -1.81 -2.97 21.13
N LEU A 63 -0.70 -2.71 21.86
CA LEU A 63 0.65 -2.62 21.27
C LEU A 63 1.04 -3.90 20.50
N ASP A 64 0.83 -5.05 21.13
CA ASP A 64 1.21 -6.37 20.61
C ASP A 64 -0.02 -7.30 20.65
N VAL A 65 -1.00 -7.04 19.79
CA VAL A 65 -2.25 -7.84 19.73
C VAL A 65 -1.94 -9.27 19.30
N ILE A 66 -1.10 -9.42 18.27
CA ILE A 66 -0.45 -10.68 17.88
C ILE A 66 0.98 -10.35 17.44
N ALA A 67 1.83 -11.36 17.23
CA ALA A 67 3.22 -11.14 16.80
C ALA A 67 3.30 -10.24 15.55
N GLY A 68 3.97 -9.09 15.67
CA GLY A 68 4.15 -8.14 14.58
C GLY A 68 2.92 -7.30 14.22
N SER A 69 1.84 -7.36 15.01
CA SER A 69 0.60 -6.62 14.78
C SER A 69 0.08 -5.93 16.04
N GLY A 70 -0.44 -4.73 15.87
CA GLY A 70 -0.95 -3.91 16.95
C GLY A 70 -0.74 -2.43 16.73
N TYR A 71 -0.93 -1.68 17.80
CA TYR A 71 -0.85 -0.24 17.86
C TYR A 71 0.61 0.20 17.79
N MET A 72 0.89 1.15 16.91
CA MET A 72 2.18 1.82 16.77
C MET A 72 2.03 3.22 17.32
N ALA A 73 2.64 3.46 18.47
CA ALA A 73 2.68 4.79 19.07
C ALA A 73 3.59 5.75 18.28
N PRO A 74 3.37 7.07 18.42
CA PRO A 74 4.32 8.06 17.92
C PRO A 74 5.73 7.81 18.45
N SER A 75 6.72 8.06 17.60
CA SER A 75 8.13 7.88 17.92
C SER A 75 8.91 9.16 17.70
N GLN A 76 10.17 9.23 18.15
CA GLN A 76 11.03 10.38 17.89
C GLN A 76 11.22 10.63 16.38
N ALA A 77 11.22 9.56 15.56
CA ALA A 77 11.36 9.67 14.11
C ALA A 77 10.06 10.16 13.44
N ASN A 78 8.90 9.80 13.98
CA ASN A 78 7.59 10.17 13.44
C ASN A 78 6.67 10.60 14.60
N PRO A 79 6.83 11.83 15.14
CA PRO A 79 6.15 12.26 16.37
C PRO A 79 4.66 12.56 16.17
N LEU A 80 4.23 12.77 14.92
CA LEU A 80 2.84 13.08 14.57
C LEU A 80 2.03 11.84 14.15
N TYR A 81 2.71 10.71 13.97
CA TYR A 81 2.16 9.52 13.36
C TYR A 81 1.87 8.45 14.40
N GLU A 82 0.67 7.90 14.33
CA GLU A 82 0.29 6.69 15.04
C GLU A 82 -0.46 5.76 14.10
N ALA A 83 -0.46 4.46 14.39
CA ALA A 83 -1.10 3.48 13.54
C ALA A 83 -1.63 2.27 14.28
N LEU A 84 -2.47 1.49 13.62
CA LEU A 84 -2.84 0.13 14.02
C LEU A 84 -2.56 -0.78 12.82
N GLY A 85 -1.68 -1.76 12.99
CA GLY A 85 -1.25 -2.67 11.94
C GLY A 85 -1.74 -4.10 12.19
N LEU A 86 -2.06 -4.81 11.11
CA LEU A 86 -2.37 -6.23 11.11
C LEU A 86 -1.55 -6.94 10.02
N TYR A 87 -0.81 -7.96 10.43
CA TYR A 87 -0.09 -8.91 9.60
C TYR A 87 -0.45 -10.32 10.08
N ASP A 88 -0.98 -11.23 9.28
CA ASP A 88 -1.15 -11.23 7.82
C ASP A 88 -2.63 -11.34 7.41
N MET A 89 -3.16 -10.38 6.63
CA MET A 89 -4.54 -10.40 6.10
C MET A 89 -4.79 -11.52 5.09
N GLY A 90 -3.76 -12.10 4.49
CA GLY A 90 -3.88 -13.29 3.65
C GLY A 90 -4.23 -14.55 4.45
N SER A 91 -4.07 -14.51 5.78
CA SER A 91 -4.39 -15.61 6.69
C SER A 91 -5.67 -15.30 7.47
N SER A 92 -6.77 -15.99 7.16
CA SER A 92 -8.02 -15.87 7.92
C SER A 92 -7.81 -16.11 9.41
N GLN A 93 -6.96 -17.08 9.77
CA GLN A 93 -6.62 -17.36 11.17
C GLN A 93 -5.94 -16.16 11.83
N ALA A 94 -5.03 -15.46 11.14
CA ALA A 94 -4.37 -14.28 11.71
C ALA A 94 -5.35 -13.12 11.90
N VAL A 95 -6.26 -12.90 10.94
CA VAL A 95 -7.33 -11.89 11.05
C VAL A 95 -8.27 -12.18 12.22
N GLU A 96 -8.77 -13.42 12.34
CA GLU A 96 -9.65 -13.85 13.43
C GLU A 96 -8.95 -13.74 14.80
N THR A 97 -7.69 -14.16 14.87
CA THR A 97 -6.88 -14.10 16.10
C THR A 97 -6.65 -12.64 16.52
N PHE A 98 -6.29 -11.77 15.58
CA PHE A 98 -6.13 -10.35 15.85
C PHE A 98 -7.43 -9.72 16.33
N CYS A 99 -8.54 -9.93 15.61
CA CYS A 99 -9.81 -9.31 15.96
C CYS A 99 -10.35 -9.81 17.31
N SER A 100 -10.15 -11.09 17.66
CA SER A 100 -10.57 -11.62 18.95
C SER A 100 -9.78 -11.07 20.14
N GLN A 101 -8.50 -10.74 19.94
CA GLN A 101 -7.59 -10.23 20.98
C GLN A 101 -7.55 -8.70 21.07
N LEU A 102 -7.97 -7.98 20.01
CA LEU A 102 -7.99 -6.52 19.98
C LEU A 102 -8.94 -5.95 21.05
N ASP A 103 -8.45 -5.10 21.96
CA ASP A 103 -9.29 -4.36 22.93
C ASP A 103 -10.14 -3.32 22.18
N ALA A 104 -11.31 -3.78 21.73
CA ALA A 104 -12.29 -3.08 20.91
C ALA A 104 -13.67 -3.73 21.11
N SER A 105 -14.72 -2.99 20.79
CA SER A 105 -16.10 -3.51 20.82
C SER A 105 -16.34 -4.59 19.76
N PRO A 106 -17.34 -5.47 19.94
CA PRO A 106 -17.70 -6.48 18.94
C PRO A 106 -17.95 -5.89 17.55
N TYR A 107 -18.66 -4.77 17.48
CA TYR A 107 -18.93 -4.06 16.21
C TYR A 107 -17.64 -3.58 15.53
N GLN A 108 -16.71 -2.99 16.27
CA GLN A 108 -15.43 -2.54 15.70
C GLN A 108 -14.63 -3.70 15.13
N ARG A 109 -14.60 -4.84 15.84
CA ARG A 109 -13.91 -6.07 15.39
C ARG A 109 -14.54 -6.62 14.11
N GLU A 110 -15.87 -6.70 14.07
CA GLU A 110 -16.62 -7.17 12.89
C GLU A 110 -16.35 -6.31 11.65
N VAL A 111 -16.37 -4.98 11.81
CA VAL A 111 -16.05 -4.06 10.70
C VAL A 111 -14.62 -4.22 10.20
N ILE A 112 -13.64 -4.38 11.11
CA ILE A 112 -12.23 -4.62 10.74
C ILE A 112 -12.11 -5.92 9.95
N GLU A 113 -12.73 -7.01 10.41
CA GLU A 113 -12.69 -8.31 9.74
C GLU A 113 -13.33 -8.25 8.34
N MET A 114 -14.53 -7.66 8.24
CA MET A 114 -15.23 -7.48 6.97
C MET A 114 -14.41 -6.64 5.98
N TYR A 115 -13.83 -5.53 6.45
CA TYR A 115 -13.01 -4.66 5.61
C TYR A 115 -11.71 -5.35 5.18
N ALA A 116 -11.01 -6.04 6.10
CA ALA A 116 -9.79 -6.79 5.81
C ALA A 116 -10.02 -7.85 4.72
N LYS A 117 -11.12 -8.60 4.82
CA LYS A 117 -11.51 -9.59 3.80
C LYS A 117 -11.81 -8.95 2.45
N ALA A 118 -12.58 -7.85 2.45
CA ALA A 118 -12.97 -7.16 1.23
C ALA A 118 -11.75 -6.54 0.50
N ILE A 119 -10.88 -5.83 1.24
CA ILE A 119 -9.71 -5.17 0.66
C ILE A 119 -8.65 -6.18 0.20
N HIS A 120 -8.50 -7.31 0.90
CA HIS A 120 -7.63 -8.40 0.44
C HIS A 120 -8.16 -9.02 -0.86
N GLY A 121 -9.49 -9.21 -0.99
CA GLY A 121 -10.11 -9.64 -2.24
C GLY A 121 -9.80 -8.71 -3.42
N VAL A 122 -9.88 -7.38 -3.21
CA VAL A 122 -9.48 -6.39 -4.22
C VAL A 122 -7.99 -6.49 -4.55
N ALA A 123 -7.11 -6.68 -3.56
CA ALA A 123 -5.68 -6.84 -3.79
C ALA A 123 -5.37 -8.04 -4.70
N LYS A 124 -6.02 -9.18 -4.45
CA LYS A 124 -5.85 -10.37 -5.29
C LYS A 124 -6.39 -10.17 -6.70
N ASP A 125 -7.56 -9.54 -6.85
CA ASP A 125 -8.14 -9.27 -8.17
C ASP A 125 -7.28 -8.31 -8.99
N VAL A 126 -6.79 -7.22 -8.38
CA VAL A 126 -5.87 -6.29 -9.03
C VAL A 126 -4.56 -7.00 -9.41
N ALA A 127 -3.95 -7.77 -8.50
CA ALA A 127 -2.70 -8.48 -8.79
C ALA A 127 -2.85 -9.48 -9.96
N ARG A 128 -3.93 -10.27 -9.98
CA ARG A 128 -4.26 -11.17 -11.10
C ARG A 128 -4.41 -10.39 -12.41
N LYS A 129 -5.17 -9.30 -12.40
CA LYS A 129 -5.37 -8.42 -13.57
C LYS A 129 -4.07 -7.79 -14.08
N LEU A 130 -3.11 -7.50 -13.19
CA LEU A 130 -1.77 -7.03 -13.56
C LEU A 130 -0.97 -8.12 -14.29
N ALA A 131 -0.98 -9.36 -13.78
CA ALA A 131 -0.36 -10.49 -14.47
C ALA A 131 -0.98 -10.76 -15.84
N GLU A 132 -2.32 -10.79 -15.92
CA GLU A 132 -3.06 -10.95 -17.18
C GLU A 132 -2.72 -9.84 -18.19
N SER A 133 -2.51 -8.60 -17.72
CA SER A 133 -2.12 -7.47 -18.59
C SER A 133 -0.73 -7.65 -19.24
N LEU A 134 0.13 -8.45 -18.62
CA LEU A 134 1.43 -8.86 -19.16
C LEU A 134 1.37 -10.16 -19.97
N GLY A 135 0.18 -10.72 -20.18
CA GLY A 135 -0.03 -11.97 -20.93
C GLY A 135 0.25 -13.23 -20.10
N LEU A 136 0.32 -13.12 -18.78
CA LEU A 136 0.56 -14.25 -17.89
C LEU A 136 -0.77 -14.86 -17.44
N SER A 137 -0.83 -16.18 -17.39
CA SER A 137 -1.96 -16.95 -16.86
C SER A 137 -1.46 -17.85 -15.73
N GLY A 138 -1.79 -17.52 -14.48
CA GLY A 138 -1.37 -18.30 -13.32
C GLY A 138 -1.65 -17.58 -12.00
N ASP A 139 -1.65 -18.36 -10.91
CA ASP A 139 -1.92 -17.88 -9.55
C ASP A 139 -0.62 -17.49 -8.84
N TYR A 140 0.08 -16.47 -9.36
CA TYR A 140 1.40 -16.05 -8.85
C TYR A 140 1.37 -15.47 -7.42
N PHE A 141 0.20 -15.02 -6.95
CA PHE A 141 0.07 -14.18 -5.76
C PHE A 141 -0.76 -14.80 -4.63
N GLU A 142 -1.27 -16.02 -4.79
CA GLU A 142 -2.20 -16.62 -3.80
C GLU A 142 -1.57 -16.81 -2.41
N SER A 143 -0.26 -17.06 -2.33
CA SER A 143 0.47 -17.24 -1.07
C SER A 143 1.10 -15.96 -0.53
N TRP A 144 0.87 -14.81 -1.17
CA TRP A 144 1.56 -13.57 -0.81
C TRP A 144 0.95 -12.93 0.42
N ALA A 145 1.81 -12.57 1.36
CA ALA A 145 1.38 -11.93 2.58
C ALA A 145 0.82 -10.53 2.29
N CYS A 146 -0.20 -10.15 3.05
CA CYS A 146 -0.82 -8.86 2.97
C CYS A 146 -0.81 -8.17 4.34
N GLN A 147 -0.15 -7.01 4.42
CA GLN A 147 -0.17 -6.19 5.62
C GLN A 147 -1.26 -5.14 5.52
N PHE A 148 -1.98 -4.95 6.60
CA PHE A 148 -2.91 -3.86 6.80
C PHE A 148 -2.29 -2.79 7.70
N ARG A 149 -2.55 -1.52 7.40
CA ARG A 149 -2.19 -0.41 8.29
C ARG A 149 -3.21 0.71 8.25
N ILE A 150 -3.67 1.07 9.42
CA ILE A 150 -4.45 2.28 9.67
C ILE A 150 -3.47 3.35 10.12
N ASN A 151 -3.46 4.49 9.44
CA ASN A 151 -2.54 5.59 9.71
C ASN A 151 -3.31 6.81 10.19
N LYS A 152 -2.85 7.45 11.27
CA LYS A 152 -3.34 8.75 11.73
C LYS A 152 -2.17 9.71 11.88
N TYR A 153 -2.32 10.90 11.29
CA TYR A 153 -1.37 11.99 11.39
C TYR A 153 -2.03 13.15 12.13
N ASN A 154 -1.47 13.52 13.28
CA ASN A 154 -1.92 14.63 14.10
C ASN A 154 -1.18 15.91 13.67
N PHE A 155 -1.62 16.55 12.58
CA PHE A 155 -0.98 17.79 12.14
C PHE A 155 -1.40 18.98 12.99
N THR A 156 -0.46 19.90 13.22
CA THR A 156 -0.62 21.13 13.98
C THR A 156 -0.24 22.34 13.12
N PRO A 157 -0.54 23.58 13.55
CA PRO A 157 -0.14 24.78 12.81
C PRO A 157 1.36 24.84 12.53
N GLU A 158 2.19 24.34 13.46
CA GLU A 158 3.65 24.32 13.34
C GLU A 158 4.15 23.30 12.31
N THR A 159 3.33 22.32 11.94
CA THR A 159 3.71 21.26 11.01
C THR A 159 3.27 21.55 9.58
N ILE A 160 2.53 22.63 9.33
CA ILE A 160 2.11 23.03 7.98
C ILE A 160 3.35 23.26 7.10
N GLY A 161 3.35 22.66 5.91
CA GLY A 161 4.47 22.68 4.98
C GLY A 161 5.55 21.61 5.25
N SER A 162 5.41 20.83 6.32
CA SER A 162 6.28 19.68 6.57
C SER A 162 5.79 18.39 5.89
N SER A 163 6.70 17.44 5.70
CA SER A 163 6.37 16.08 5.25
C SER A 163 5.85 15.25 6.44
N GLY A 164 4.56 14.90 6.42
CA GLY A 164 3.98 13.89 7.32
C GLY A 164 4.45 12.47 7.00
N VAL A 165 4.81 12.21 5.75
CA VAL A 165 5.57 11.02 5.32
C VAL A 165 6.63 11.48 4.34
N GLN A 166 7.89 11.06 4.57
CA GLN A 166 9.01 11.37 3.69
C GLN A 166 8.86 10.71 2.32
N ILE A 167 9.65 11.16 1.34
CA ILE A 167 9.69 10.55 0.01
C ILE A 167 10.15 9.09 0.15
N HIS A 168 9.35 8.18 -0.41
CA HIS A 168 9.66 6.76 -0.46
C HIS A 168 8.90 6.07 -1.59
N THR A 169 9.28 4.83 -1.88
CA THR A 169 8.47 3.84 -2.59
C THR A 169 8.01 2.79 -1.58
N ASP A 170 6.87 2.16 -1.85
CA ASP A 170 6.47 0.99 -1.08
C ASP A 170 7.39 -0.19 -1.41
N SER A 171 7.83 -0.93 -0.39
CA SER A 171 8.74 -2.05 -0.61
C SER A 171 8.06 -3.27 -1.22
N GLY A 172 6.74 -3.42 -1.02
CA GLY A 172 5.94 -4.56 -1.48
C GLY A 172 5.63 -4.51 -2.98
N PHE A 173 4.62 -5.29 -3.40
CA PHE A 173 4.20 -5.35 -4.79
C PHE A 173 3.20 -4.26 -5.13
N LEU A 174 2.10 -4.18 -4.40
CA LEU A 174 1.14 -3.09 -4.55
C LEU A 174 0.60 -2.66 -3.21
N THR A 175 0.16 -1.41 -3.15
CA THR A 175 -0.52 -0.81 -2.02
C THR A 175 -1.88 -0.32 -2.47
N ILE A 176 -2.93 -0.66 -1.74
CA ILE A 176 -4.27 -0.10 -1.88
C ILE A 176 -4.50 0.89 -0.75
N LEU A 177 -4.76 2.15 -1.11
CA LEU A 177 -4.98 3.23 -0.18
C LEU A 177 -6.43 3.71 -0.25
N GLN A 178 -7.14 3.60 0.87
CA GLN A 178 -8.32 4.41 1.14
C GLN A 178 -7.86 5.69 1.85
N ASP A 179 -7.81 6.80 1.12
CA ASP A 179 -7.32 8.08 1.65
C ASP A 179 -8.40 8.83 2.45
N ASP A 180 -8.00 9.87 3.19
CA ASP A 180 -8.93 10.80 3.82
C ASP A 180 -9.74 11.53 2.74
N GLU A 181 -11.03 11.74 2.98
CA GLU A 181 -11.93 12.39 2.03
C GLU A 181 -11.85 13.92 2.10
N ASN A 182 -11.38 14.46 3.23
CA ASN A 182 -11.40 15.90 3.49
C ASN A 182 -9.99 16.48 3.60
N VAL A 183 -9.01 15.66 3.94
CA VAL A 183 -7.63 16.10 4.24
C VAL A 183 -6.67 15.48 3.23
N GLY A 184 -6.38 16.24 2.18
CA GLY A 184 -5.37 15.86 1.19
C GLY A 184 -3.95 15.87 1.75
N GLY A 185 -2.97 15.70 0.87
CA GLY A 185 -1.55 15.77 1.24
C GLY A 185 -0.70 14.74 0.53
N LEU A 186 -1.31 13.66 0.05
CA LEU A 186 -0.61 12.69 -0.78
C LEU A 186 -0.14 13.35 -2.08
N GLU A 187 1.14 13.12 -2.39
CA GLU A 187 1.76 13.52 -3.64
C GLU A 187 2.53 12.35 -4.22
N VAL A 188 2.39 12.15 -5.53
CA VAL A 188 3.08 11.09 -6.29
C VAL A 188 3.98 11.73 -7.34
N MET A 189 5.12 11.12 -7.62
CA MET A 189 6.00 11.56 -8.70
C MET A 189 5.41 11.13 -10.05
N ASN A 190 5.07 12.10 -10.88
CA ASN A 190 4.54 11.85 -12.22
C ASN A 190 5.66 11.38 -13.19
N PRO A 191 5.32 10.97 -14.42
CA PRO A 191 6.31 10.50 -15.40
C PRO A 191 7.36 11.55 -15.81
N SER A 192 7.06 12.85 -15.63
CA SER A 192 8.01 13.94 -15.89
C SER A 192 8.97 14.24 -14.72
N GLY A 193 8.90 13.48 -13.63
CA GLY A 193 9.76 13.66 -12.45
C GLY A 193 9.29 14.75 -11.49
N VAL A 194 8.03 15.19 -11.60
CA VAL A 194 7.45 16.24 -10.75
C VAL A 194 6.43 15.64 -9.80
N TYR A 195 6.48 16.03 -8.53
CA TYR A 195 5.46 15.66 -7.55
C TYR A 195 4.14 16.37 -7.84
N VAL A 196 3.08 15.60 -8.01
CA VAL A 196 1.71 16.09 -8.24
C VAL A 196 0.81 15.66 -7.09
N ALA A 197 -0.11 16.53 -6.70
CA ALA A 197 -1.11 16.21 -5.69
C ALA A 197 -2.06 15.13 -6.18
N VAL A 198 -2.38 14.18 -5.30
CA VAL A 198 -3.49 13.24 -5.50
C VAL A 198 -4.65 13.74 -4.67
N ASP A 199 -5.60 14.41 -5.33
CA ASP A 199 -6.75 14.95 -4.62
C ASP A 199 -7.67 13.83 -4.13
N PRO A 200 -8.24 13.95 -2.92
CA PRO A 200 -9.26 13.03 -2.41
C PRO A 200 -10.45 12.90 -3.35
N VAL A 201 -10.82 11.66 -3.68
CA VAL A 201 -12.06 11.37 -4.40
C VAL A 201 -12.83 10.32 -3.59
N PRO A 202 -13.95 10.71 -2.93
CA PRO A 202 -14.73 9.82 -2.08
C PRO A 202 -15.16 8.54 -2.81
N GLY A 203 -15.14 7.41 -2.09
CA GLY A 203 -15.55 6.12 -2.62
C GLY A 203 -14.61 5.50 -3.66
N THR A 204 -13.40 6.04 -3.81
CA THR A 204 -12.36 5.45 -4.67
C THR A 204 -11.17 4.99 -3.85
N LEU A 205 -10.36 4.13 -4.45
CA LEU A 205 -9.09 3.67 -3.87
C LEU A 205 -7.95 4.17 -4.74
N LEU A 206 -6.78 4.42 -4.16
CA LEU A 206 -5.56 4.64 -4.92
C LEU A 206 -4.70 3.38 -4.86
N ILE A 207 -4.17 2.98 -6.01
CA ILE A 207 -3.20 1.90 -6.13
C ILE A 207 -1.83 2.50 -6.40
N ASN A 208 -0.84 2.13 -5.58
CA ASN A 208 0.58 2.37 -5.85
C ASN A 208 1.26 1.03 -6.11
N LEU A 209 2.15 0.99 -7.09
CA LEU A 209 3.06 -0.12 -7.29
C LEU A 209 4.36 0.13 -6.54
N GLY A 210 4.84 -0.92 -5.88
CA GLY A 210 6.06 -0.91 -5.10
C GLY A 210 7.22 -1.60 -5.79
N ASP A 211 8.34 -1.69 -5.08
CA ASP A 211 9.60 -2.23 -5.60
C ASP A 211 9.48 -3.69 -6.07
N ILE A 212 8.71 -4.54 -5.37
CA ILE A 212 8.51 -5.93 -5.80
C ILE A 212 7.73 -5.98 -7.12
N ALA A 213 6.84 -5.04 -7.42
CA ALA A 213 6.18 -5.00 -8.73
C ALA A 213 7.18 -4.69 -9.85
N THR A 214 8.13 -3.78 -9.62
CA THR A 214 9.22 -3.53 -10.57
C THR A 214 10.05 -4.78 -10.82
N VAL A 215 10.47 -5.47 -9.76
CA VAL A 215 11.30 -6.69 -9.89
C VAL A 215 10.54 -7.83 -10.54
N TRP A 216 9.35 -8.14 -10.05
CA TRP A 216 8.52 -9.24 -10.55
C TRP A 216 8.12 -9.03 -12.02
N SER A 217 7.87 -7.78 -12.44
CA SER A 217 7.54 -7.48 -13.84
C SER A 217 8.75 -7.36 -14.78
N ASN A 218 9.96 -7.73 -14.31
CA ASN A 218 11.23 -7.53 -15.02
C ASN A 218 11.45 -6.08 -15.48
N GLY A 219 11.13 -5.11 -14.62
CA GLY A 219 11.29 -3.68 -14.87
C GLY A 219 10.21 -3.03 -15.73
N ARG A 220 9.15 -3.75 -16.11
CA ARG A 220 8.06 -3.19 -16.93
C ARG A 220 7.19 -2.22 -16.12
N PHE A 221 6.81 -2.61 -14.90
CA PHE A 221 6.04 -1.76 -14.02
C PHE A 221 6.93 -0.79 -13.25
N ARG A 222 6.44 0.44 -13.09
CA ARG A 222 7.12 1.50 -12.34
C ARG A 222 6.72 1.43 -10.88
N ASN A 223 7.69 1.41 -9.98
CA ASN A 223 7.50 1.72 -8.57
C ASN A 223 7.38 3.23 -8.38
N VAL A 224 6.29 3.68 -7.76
CA VAL A 224 5.99 5.12 -7.67
C VAL A 224 6.56 5.73 -6.38
N GLN A 225 7.39 6.77 -6.55
CA GLN A 225 7.79 7.61 -5.41
C GLN A 225 6.60 8.46 -4.96
N HIS A 226 6.37 8.50 -3.66
CA HIS A 226 5.29 9.28 -3.09
C HIS A 226 5.65 9.81 -1.69
N ARG A 227 4.89 10.81 -1.25
CA ARG A 227 5.05 11.46 0.06
C ARG A 227 3.71 11.99 0.56
N VAL A 228 3.63 12.36 1.83
CA VAL A 228 2.46 13.06 2.39
C VAL A 228 2.90 14.40 2.94
N GLN A 229 2.37 15.48 2.38
CA GLN A 229 2.56 16.85 2.85
C GLN A 229 1.47 17.25 3.83
N CYS A 230 1.85 17.88 4.94
CA CYS A 230 0.93 18.55 5.84
C CYS A 230 0.51 19.88 5.23
N LYS A 231 -0.72 19.94 4.67
CA LYS A 231 -1.27 21.14 4.04
C LYS A 231 -2.09 22.01 5.00
N GLU A 232 -2.59 21.42 6.08
CA GLU A 232 -3.45 22.07 7.06
C GLU A 232 -3.30 21.44 8.45
N ALA A 233 -3.59 22.23 9.48
CA ALA A 233 -3.49 21.84 10.89
C ALA A 233 -4.71 21.02 11.34
N THR A 234 -4.78 19.77 10.91
CA THR A 234 -5.88 18.87 11.24
C THR A 234 -5.42 17.41 11.31
N ILE A 235 -6.33 16.53 11.70
CA ILE A 235 -6.08 15.10 11.70
C ILE A 235 -6.30 14.54 10.30
N ARG A 236 -5.27 13.90 9.72
CA ARG A 236 -5.39 13.10 8.49
C ARG A 236 -5.44 11.63 8.82
N ILE A 237 -6.40 10.90 8.26
CA ILE A 237 -6.51 9.44 8.43
C ILE A 237 -6.52 8.74 7.08
N SER A 238 -5.75 7.67 6.98
CA SER A 238 -5.74 6.81 5.79
C SER A 238 -5.63 5.35 6.18
N ILE A 239 -6.12 4.46 5.31
CA ILE A 239 -6.07 3.02 5.49
C ILE A 239 -5.33 2.44 4.29
N ALA A 240 -4.20 1.79 4.53
CA ALA A 240 -3.34 1.21 3.51
C ALA A 240 -3.26 -0.31 3.67
N SER A 241 -3.48 -1.02 2.58
CA SER A 241 -3.31 -2.47 2.47
C SER A 241 -2.18 -2.77 1.50
N PHE A 242 -1.14 -3.42 1.98
CA PHE A 242 0.09 -3.71 1.25
C PHE A 242 0.10 -5.19 0.87
N LEU A 243 0.01 -5.50 -0.41
CA LEU A 243 0.36 -6.83 -0.90
C LEU A 243 1.89 -6.88 -1.00
N LEU A 244 2.50 -7.76 -0.22
CA LEU A 244 3.95 -7.85 -0.06
C LEU A 244 4.53 -8.80 -1.12
N ALA A 245 5.42 -9.71 -0.71
CA ALA A 245 5.76 -10.89 -1.51
C ALA A 245 5.49 -12.16 -0.68
N GLY A 246 5.54 -13.32 -1.33
CA GLY A 246 5.49 -14.62 -0.66
C GLY A 246 6.75 -14.92 0.16
N GLY A 247 6.78 -16.12 0.75
CA GLY A 247 7.92 -16.60 1.54
C GLY A 247 9.11 -17.12 0.70
N GLU A 248 8.99 -17.16 -0.62
CA GLU A 248 10.01 -17.60 -1.55
C GLU A 248 10.84 -16.42 -2.09
N GLU A 249 11.84 -16.73 -2.93
CA GLU A 249 12.58 -15.69 -3.63
C GLU A 249 11.68 -14.92 -4.61
N VAL A 250 11.85 -13.61 -4.63
CA VAL A 250 11.23 -12.73 -5.61
C VAL A 250 12.12 -12.71 -6.85
N GLU A 251 11.53 -13.09 -7.98
CA GLU A 251 12.15 -13.01 -9.29
C GLU A 251 11.09 -12.77 -10.38
N ALA A 252 11.54 -12.31 -11.55
CA ALA A 252 10.65 -12.16 -12.70
C ALA A 252 10.21 -13.54 -13.24
N PRO A 253 8.91 -13.76 -13.53
CA PRO A 253 8.44 -14.95 -14.22
C PRO A 253 9.25 -15.21 -15.50
N PRO A 254 9.62 -16.47 -15.78
CA PRO A 254 10.41 -16.81 -16.97
C PRO A 254 9.80 -16.31 -18.28
N GLU A 255 8.47 -16.23 -18.36
CA GLU A 255 7.73 -15.75 -19.52
C GLU A 255 7.95 -14.25 -19.82
N LEU A 256 8.46 -13.48 -18.85
CA LEU A 256 8.82 -12.06 -19.03
C LEU A 256 10.30 -11.85 -19.37
N VAL A 257 11.07 -12.93 -19.51
CA VAL A 257 12.51 -12.92 -19.75
C VAL A 257 12.81 -13.59 -21.09
N ASP A 258 13.37 -12.82 -22.03
CA ASP A 258 13.75 -13.28 -23.36
C ASP A 258 15.05 -12.60 -23.84
N SER A 259 15.47 -12.84 -25.09
CA SER A 259 16.70 -12.25 -25.64
C SER A 259 16.65 -10.72 -25.77
N GLU A 260 15.47 -10.15 -25.94
CA GLU A 260 15.25 -8.70 -26.05
C GLU A 260 15.01 -8.06 -24.68
N HIS A 261 14.54 -8.85 -23.70
CA HIS A 261 14.25 -8.46 -22.33
C HIS A 261 14.99 -9.39 -21.35
N PRO A 262 16.33 -9.29 -21.25
CA PRO A 262 17.08 -10.11 -20.31
C PRO A 262 16.64 -9.82 -18.87
N ARG A 263 16.91 -10.78 -17.98
CA ARG A 263 16.61 -10.62 -16.56
C ARG A 263 17.39 -9.45 -15.97
N LEU A 264 16.69 -8.55 -15.30
CA LEU A 264 17.29 -7.33 -14.75
C LEU A 264 17.80 -7.46 -13.32
N TYR A 265 17.19 -8.35 -12.52
CA TYR A 265 17.45 -8.46 -11.09
C TYR A 265 17.84 -9.89 -10.68
N VAL A 266 18.76 -10.02 -9.73
CA VAL A 266 19.02 -11.32 -9.08
C VAL A 266 17.83 -11.72 -8.21
N PRO A 267 17.51 -13.03 -8.08
CA PRO A 267 16.55 -13.49 -7.08
C PRO A 267 16.96 -13.09 -5.66
N PHE A 268 15.99 -12.71 -4.83
CA PHE A 268 16.21 -12.41 -3.41
C PHE A 268 14.93 -12.62 -2.59
N THR A 269 15.06 -12.88 -1.28
CA THR A 269 13.88 -12.91 -0.41
C THR A 269 13.39 -11.50 -0.08
N TYR A 270 12.07 -11.34 0.07
CA TYR A 270 11.49 -10.05 0.43
C TYR A 270 12.03 -9.51 1.77
N GLU A 271 12.28 -10.38 2.74
CA GLU A 271 12.82 -9.98 4.03
C GLU A 271 14.27 -9.48 3.94
N ASP A 272 15.11 -10.08 3.08
CA ASP A 272 16.46 -9.56 2.84
C ASP A 272 16.42 -8.19 2.15
N TYR A 273 15.47 -7.98 1.24
CA TYR A 273 15.27 -6.68 0.61
C TYR A 273 14.81 -5.61 1.61
N ARG A 274 13.89 -5.95 2.52
CA ARG A 274 13.50 -5.04 3.61
C ARG A 274 14.67 -4.68 4.51
N LYS A 275 15.48 -5.67 4.92
CA LYS A 275 16.70 -5.45 5.71
C LYS A 275 17.69 -4.56 4.98
N LEU A 276 17.87 -4.76 3.67
CA LEU A 276 18.74 -3.94 2.84
C LEU A 276 18.28 -2.48 2.82
N ARG A 277 16.99 -2.21 2.58
CA ARG A 277 16.41 -0.86 2.62
C ARG A 277 16.62 -0.19 3.98
N LEU A 278 16.44 -0.93 5.08
CA LEU A 278 16.66 -0.42 6.43
C LEU A 278 18.14 -0.11 6.71
N ALA A 279 19.05 -1.01 6.34
CA ALA A 279 20.49 -0.85 6.58
C ALA A 279 21.10 0.30 5.77
N THR A 280 20.68 0.46 4.52
CA THR A 280 21.20 1.49 3.60
C THR A 280 20.48 2.83 3.72
N LYS A 281 19.29 2.85 4.36
CA LYS A 281 18.37 3.99 4.38
C LYS A 281 17.90 4.44 2.99
N LEU A 282 18.08 3.61 1.97
CA LEU A 282 17.53 3.83 0.63
C LEU A 282 16.07 3.36 0.62
N GLN A 283 15.15 4.33 0.54
CA GLN A 283 13.72 4.11 0.75
C GLN A 283 12.86 4.53 -0.45
N ALA A 284 13.45 5.06 -1.51
CA ALA A 284 12.72 5.58 -2.67
C ALA A 284 13.04 4.80 -3.95
N GLY A 285 13.27 3.49 -3.82
CA GLY A 285 13.53 2.54 -4.90
C GLY A 285 15.01 2.35 -5.24
N GLU A 286 15.91 3.16 -4.70
CA GLU A 286 17.34 3.13 -5.05
C GLU A 286 18.03 1.83 -4.61
N ALA A 287 17.49 1.16 -3.59
CA ALA A 287 18.00 -0.13 -3.13
C ALA A 287 17.88 -1.24 -4.19
N LEU A 288 16.99 -1.09 -5.19
CA LEU A 288 16.87 -2.04 -6.30
C LEU A 288 18.14 -2.08 -7.17
N GLU A 289 18.88 -0.98 -7.27
CA GLU A 289 20.13 -0.94 -8.06
C GLU A 289 21.18 -1.91 -7.49
N LEU A 290 21.17 -2.14 -6.18
CA LEU A 290 22.04 -3.13 -5.51
C LEU A 290 21.62 -4.58 -5.77
N LYS A 291 20.48 -4.80 -6.42
CA LYS A 291 19.96 -6.12 -6.82
C LYS A 291 19.98 -6.32 -8.34
N ARG A 292 20.49 -5.36 -9.10
CA ARG A 292 20.62 -5.52 -10.56
C ARG A 292 21.70 -6.53 -10.91
N ILE A 293 21.46 -7.27 -11.98
CA ILE A 293 22.51 -8.08 -12.61
C ILE A 293 23.43 -7.11 -13.34
N GLU A 294 24.73 -7.15 -13.01
CA GLU A 294 25.74 -6.42 -13.77
C GLU A 294 25.82 -7.00 -15.19
N SER A 295 25.62 -6.14 -16.18
CA SER A 295 25.73 -6.43 -17.60
C SER A 295 27.15 -6.22 -18.12
#